data_AF-A0A7C5A8D5-F1
#
_entry.id   AF-A0A7C5A8D5-F1
#
_cell.length_a   1.000
_cell.length_b   1.000
_cell.length_c   1.000
_cell.angle_alpha   90.00
_cell.angle_beta   90.00
_cell.angle_gamma   90.00
#
_symmetry.space_group_name_H-M   'P 1'
#
loop_
_entity.id
_entity.type
_entity.pdbx_description
1 polymer ?
#
loop_
_entity_poly.entity_id
_entity_poly.type
_entity_poly.pdbx_seq_one_letter_code
_entity_poly.pdbx_strand_id
1 'polypeptide(L)'
;MKKAFTLVEVLIGIVLIVIIFLGIFGAFYSTFKILGLQQRKTTALEIAQGEIEKIKNMKYSDVGTIGAQAPYASGTLEASTSTILNGVVYNIERKVMYVFDPSDGEENCPVDYKKVEIKVSFSGFLKGEVFLTTEVTPRDKVEEAAECTKQPVGVLSVKVFNAKGEFVQNPKIEIYNPTTSDLIVSVTPTSGKYDFILSPGSYKVVVSKEG
;
A
#
# COMPACT_ATOMS: atom_id res chain seq x y z
N MET A 1 46.47 -51.98 28.67
CA MET A 1 46.67 -51.49 27.28
C MET A 1 45.78 -50.28 27.08
N LYS A 2 46.35 -49.09 26.82
CA LYS A 2 45.54 -47.90 26.46
C LYS A 2 45.11 -48.08 25.00
N LYS A 3 43.80 -48.21 24.75
CA LYS A 3 43.26 -48.18 23.39
C LYS A 3 43.44 -46.77 22.85
N ALA A 4 44.28 -46.61 21.83
CA ALA A 4 44.41 -45.35 21.11
C ALA A 4 43.32 -45.26 20.05
N PHE A 5 42.80 -44.04 19.82
CA PHE A 5 41.83 -43.78 18.75
C PHE A 5 42.45 -44.04 17.38
N THR A 6 41.66 -44.61 16.46
CA THR A 6 42.10 -44.76 15.07
C THR A 6 42.02 -43.42 14.34
N LEU A 7 42.88 -43.21 13.34
CA LEU A 7 42.88 -41.98 12.54
C LEU A 7 41.53 -41.72 11.86
N VAL A 8 40.83 -42.79 11.47
CA VAL A 8 39.48 -42.74 10.87
C VAL A 8 38.46 -42.23 11.87
N GLU A 9 38.54 -42.66 13.13
CA GLU A 9 37.60 -42.27 14.19
C GLU A 9 37.76 -40.79 14.58
N VAL A 10 39.00 -40.29 14.58
CA VAL A 10 39.28 -38.86 14.75
C VAL A 10 38.74 -38.05 13.57
N LEU A 11 38.92 -38.54 12.33
CA LEU A 11 38.40 -37.89 11.13
C LEU A 11 36.86 -37.77 11.18
N ILE A 12 36.16 -38.86 11.51
CA ILE A 12 34.70 -38.87 11.65
C ILE A 12 34.27 -37.89 12.74
N GLY A 13 34.95 -37.88 13.89
CA GLY A 13 34.67 -36.95 14.98
C GLY A 13 34.79 -35.48 14.54
N ILE A 14 35.86 -35.14 13.82
CA ILE A 14 36.07 -33.79 13.28
C ILE A 14 34.95 -33.42 12.30
N VAL A 15 34.59 -34.31 11.38
CA VAL A 15 33.51 -34.07 10.40
C VAL A 15 32.18 -33.81 11.09
N LEU A 16 31.82 -34.62 12.09
CA LEU A 16 30.58 -34.44 12.86
C LEU A 16 30.57 -33.10 13.61
N ILE A 17 31.69 -32.74 14.24
CA ILE A 17 31.84 -31.46 14.93
C ILE A 17 31.68 -30.29 13.97
N VAL A 18 32.33 -30.34 12.80
CA VAL A 18 32.22 -29.28 11.78
C VAL A 18 30.78 -29.11 11.30
N ILE A 19 30.07 -30.20 11.03
CA ILE A 19 28.66 -30.15 10.62
C ILE A 19 27.80 -29.46 11.69
N ILE A 20 28.01 -29.81 12.97
CA ILE A 20 27.29 -29.19 14.09
C ILE A 20 27.59 -27.68 14.16
N PHE A 21 28.87 -27.29 14.09
CA PHE A 21 29.26 -25.87 14.16
C PHE A 21 28.75 -25.05 12.99
N LEU A 22 28.72 -25.61 11.78
CA LEU A 22 28.14 -24.94 10.61
C LEU A 22 26.63 -24.70 10.79
N GLY A 23 25.91 -25.68 11.33
CA GLY A 23 24.50 -25.53 11.67
C GLY A 23 24.25 -24.41 12.68
N ILE A 24 25.03 -24.38 13.76
CA ILE A 24 24.94 -23.35 14.80
C ILE A 24 25.29 -21.97 14.23
N PHE A 25 26.38 -21.85 13.47
CA PHE A 25 26.79 -20.58 12.86
C PHE A 25 25.75 -20.06 11.87
N GLY A 26 25.18 -20.94 11.04
CA GLY A 26 24.09 -20.58 10.13
C GLY A 26 22.84 -20.07 10.85
N ALA A 27 22.49 -20.67 11.99
CA ALA A 27 21.38 -20.23 12.84
C ALA A 27 21.65 -18.84 13.45
N PHE A 28 22.86 -18.59 13.97
CA PHE A 28 23.24 -17.26 14.49
C PHE A 28 23.20 -16.20 13.39
N TYR A 29 23.79 -16.47 12.22
CA TYR A 29 23.79 -15.54 11.10
C TYR A 29 22.36 -15.16 10.67
N SER A 30 21.47 -16.15 10.58
CA SER A 30 20.06 -15.93 10.24
C SER A 30 19.34 -15.10 11.30
N THR A 31 19.64 -15.34 12.58
CA THR A 31 19.06 -14.59 13.71
C THR A 31 19.44 -13.12 13.63
N PHE A 32 20.72 -12.79 13.42
CA PHE A 32 21.14 -11.39 13.26
C PHE A 32 20.50 -10.71 12.06
N LYS A 33 20.33 -11.43 10.94
CA LYS A 33 19.63 -10.92 9.76
C LYS A 33 18.18 -10.57 10.08
N ILE A 34 17.47 -11.45 10.81
CA ILE A 34 16.08 -11.22 11.23
C ILE A 34 15.98 -10.03 12.17
N LEU A 35 16.85 -9.96 13.19
CA LEU A 35 16.87 -8.85 14.15
C LEU A 35 17.07 -7.50 13.45
N GLY A 36 18.04 -7.40 12.54
CA GLY A 36 18.27 -6.17 11.77
C GLY A 36 17.09 -5.81 10.87
N LEU A 37 16.41 -6.80 10.28
CA LEU A 37 15.22 -6.55 9.46
C LEU A 37 14.06 -6.04 10.32
N GLN A 38 13.84 -6.64 11.50
CA GLN A 38 12.80 -6.20 12.42
C GLN A 38 13.06 -4.79 12.92
N GLN A 39 14.31 -4.46 13.27
CA GLN A 39 14.68 -3.10 13.65
C GLN A 39 14.35 -2.08 12.56
N ARG A 40 14.70 -2.35 11.29
CA ARG A 40 14.36 -1.47 10.16
C ARG A 40 12.85 -1.35 9.93
N LYS A 41 12.10 -2.45 10.12
CA LYS A 41 10.63 -2.42 10.05
C LYS A 41 10.02 -1.56 11.15
N THR A 42 10.51 -1.65 12.38
CA THR A 42 10.04 -0.79 13.48
C THR A 42 10.31 0.67 13.17
N THR A 43 11.50 1.03 12.70
CA THR A 43 11.80 2.42 12.28
C THR A 43 10.91 2.87 11.10
N ALA A 44 10.68 2.01 10.11
CA ALA A 44 9.77 2.31 9.00
C ALA A 44 8.33 2.53 9.47
N LEU A 45 7.88 1.75 10.47
CA LEU A 45 6.56 1.91 11.09
C LEU A 45 6.45 3.23 11.84
N GLU A 46 7.47 3.61 12.62
CA GLU A 46 7.52 4.90 13.32
C GLU A 46 7.47 6.08 12.34
N ILE A 47 8.21 6.01 11.23
CA ILE A 47 8.14 7.01 10.15
C ILE A 47 6.71 7.08 9.60
N ALA A 48 6.11 5.94 9.25
CA ALA A 48 4.77 5.88 8.68
C ALA A 48 3.70 6.43 9.66
N GLN A 49 3.84 6.15 10.96
CA GLN A 49 2.98 6.71 11.99
C GLN A 49 3.14 8.23 12.10
N GLY A 50 4.37 8.73 12.10
CA GLY A 50 4.64 10.17 12.10
C GLY A 50 4.01 10.89 10.90
N GLU A 51 4.05 10.27 9.72
CA GLU A 51 3.38 10.79 8.52
C GLU A 51 1.86 10.81 8.66
N ILE A 52 1.26 9.76 9.20
CA ILE A 52 -0.19 9.73 9.48
C ILE A 52 -0.59 10.84 10.45
N GLU A 53 0.15 11.01 11.55
CA GLU A 53 -0.16 12.05 12.54
C GLU A 53 0.05 13.46 11.97
N LYS A 54 1.05 13.65 11.10
CA LYS A 54 1.20 14.90 10.35
C LYS A 54 -0.03 15.16 9.48
N ILE A 55 -0.47 14.16 8.71
CA ILE A 55 -1.62 14.29 7.79
C ILE A 55 -2.93 14.54 8.53
N LYS A 56 -3.15 13.88 9.68
CA LYS A 56 -4.34 14.11 10.51
C LYS A 56 -4.42 15.53 11.08
N ASN A 57 -3.29 16.22 11.22
CA ASN A 57 -3.22 17.61 11.70
C ASN A 57 -3.24 18.63 10.56
N MET A 58 -3.34 18.21 9.29
CA MET A 58 -3.47 19.11 8.14
C MET A 58 -4.94 19.50 7.91
N LYS A 59 -5.15 20.64 7.25
CA LYS A 59 -6.47 21.00 6.72
C LYS A 59 -6.89 19.99 5.67
N TYR A 60 -8.18 19.64 5.62
CA TYR A 60 -8.68 18.65 4.67
C TYR A 60 -8.34 19.01 3.22
N SER A 61 -8.43 20.30 2.85
CA SER A 61 -8.08 20.81 1.52
C SER A 61 -6.62 20.57 1.12
N ASP A 62 -5.72 20.43 2.10
CA ASP A 62 -4.28 20.32 1.86
C ASP A 62 -3.83 18.85 1.82
N VAL A 63 -4.67 17.93 2.31
CA VAL A 63 -4.46 16.49 2.28
C VAL A 63 -4.67 15.96 0.86
N GLY A 64 -3.57 15.71 0.18
CA GLY A 64 -3.52 15.28 -1.21
C GLY A 64 -2.12 15.49 -1.74
N THR A 65 -1.78 14.87 -2.87
CA THR A 65 -0.44 15.00 -3.44
C THR A 65 -0.39 16.05 -4.55
N ILE A 66 0.76 16.69 -4.71
CA ILE A 66 0.98 17.71 -5.74
C ILE A 66 0.83 17.06 -7.12
N GLY A 67 0.02 17.68 -7.99
CA GLY A 67 -0.21 17.20 -9.35
C GLY A 67 -1.09 15.95 -9.47
N ALA A 68 -1.69 15.48 -8.37
CA ALA A 68 -2.59 14.34 -8.40
C ALA A 68 -3.83 14.62 -9.26
N GLN A 69 -4.31 13.58 -9.92
CA GLN A 69 -5.56 13.58 -10.68
C GLN A 69 -6.46 12.47 -10.13
N ALA A 70 -7.78 12.61 -10.32
CA ALA A 70 -8.74 11.63 -9.85
C ALA A 70 -8.41 10.23 -10.41
N PRO A 71 -8.50 9.15 -9.62
CA PRO A 71 -9.16 9.04 -8.31
C PRO A 71 -8.37 9.59 -7.10
N TYR A 72 -7.16 10.11 -7.32
CA TYR A 72 -6.31 10.65 -6.27
C TYR A 72 -6.61 12.11 -5.98
N ALA A 73 -6.50 12.49 -4.71
CA ALA A 73 -6.77 13.84 -4.23
C ALA A 73 -5.56 14.76 -4.45
N SER A 74 -5.81 15.93 -5.04
CA SER A 74 -4.82 17.00 -5.16
C SER A 74 -4.61 17.73 -3.84
N GLY A 75 -3.36 18.02 -3.52
CA GLY A 75 -3.02 18.72 -2.28
C GLY A 75 -1.59 19.23 -2.28
N THR A 76 -1.02 19.32 -1.08
CA THR A 76 0.28 19.96 -0.84
C THR A 76 1.40 18.97 -0.55
N LEU A 77 1.09 17.68 -0.43
CA LEU A 77 2.06 16.65 -0.09
C LEU A 77 2.88 16.25 -1.32
N GLU A 78 4.17 16.02 -1.11
CA GLU A 78 4.99 15.32 -2.10
C GLU A 78 4.58 13.83 -2.16
N ALA A 79 4.34 13.33 -3.37
CA ALA A 79 3.93 11.93 -3.59
C ALA A 79 5.00 10.92 -3.13
N SER A 80 6.28 11.30 -3.20
CA SER A 80 7.39 10.51 -2.70
C SER A 80 8.47 11.40 -2.10
N THR A 81 8.97 11.03 -0.92
CA THR A 81 10.10 11.68 -0.25
C THR A 81 11.02 10.63 0.35
N SER A 82 12.21 10.99 0.80
CA SER A 82 13.11 10.07 1.49
C SER A 82 13.69 10.68 2.76
N THR A 83 13.94 9.86 3.77
CA THR A 83 14.67 10.23 4.98
C THR A 83 15.78 9.21 5.27
N ILE A 84 16.83 9.65 5.97
CA ILE A 84 17.97 8.80 6.32
C ILE A 84 18.02 8.67 7.83
N LEU A 85 17.94 7.44 8.35
CA LEU A 85 18.08 7.13 9.77
C LEU A 85 19.05 5.97 9.95
N ASN A 86 20.04 6.14 10.83
CA ASN A 86 21.08 5.13 11.11
C ASN A 86 21.79 4.61 9.84
N GLY A 87 22.03 5.50 8.87
CA GLY A 87 22.65 5.15 7.59
C GLY A 87 21.77 4.35 6.63
N VAL A 88 20.47 4.19 6.93
CA VAL A 88 19.49 3.53 6.06
C VAL A 88 18.58 4.59 5.45
N VAL A 89 18.43 4.54 4.12
CA VAL A 89 17.47 5.38 3.38
C VAL A 89 16.09 4.73 3.43
N TYR A 90 15.10 5.49 3.88
CA TYR A 90 13.69 5.13 3.87
C TYR A 90 12.96 6.01 2.87
N ASN A 91 12.35 5.39 1.86
CA ASN A 91 11.50 6.05 0.88
C ASN A 91 10.06 6.01 1.38
N ILE A 92 9.42 7.17 1.41
CA ILE A 92 8.06 7.39 1.89
C ILE A 92 7.21 7.72 0.67
N GLU A 93 6.32 6.82 0.27
CA GLU A 93 5.34 7.00 -0.79
C GLU A 93 3.97 7.30 -0.15
N ARG A 94 3.30 8.34 -0.65
CA ARG A 94 1.97 8.78 -0.18
C ARG A 94 0.96 8.65 -1.30
N LYS A 95 -0.12 7.93 -1.06
CA LYS A 95 -1.29 7.88 -1.95
C LYS A 95 -2.50 8.37 -1.19
N VAL A 96 -3.19 9.36 -1.74
CA VAL A 96 -4.42 9.91 -1.16
C VAL A 96 -5.51 9.74 -2.19
N MET A 97 -6.53 8.95 -1.86
CA MET A 97 -7.64 8.61 -2.76
C MET A 97 -8.93 9.20 -2.22
N TYR A 98 -9.75 9.75 -3.10
CA TYR A 98 -11.13 10.08 -2.73
C TYR A 98 -11.94 8.80 -2.54
N VAL A 99 -12.87 8.84 -1.60
CA VAL A 99 -13.81 7.74 -1.34
C VAL A 99 -15.23 8.26 -1.33
N PHE A 100 -16.11 7.50 -1.96
CA PHE A 100 -17.55 7.72 -2.01
C PHE A 100 -18.23 6.73 -1.06
N ASP A 101 -19.03 7.22 -0.13
CA ASP A 101 -19.91 6.44 0.74
C ASP A 101 -21.36 6.63 0.26
N PRO A 102 -21.99 5.58 -0.32
CA PRO A 102 -23.37 5.68 -0.80
C PRO A 102 -24.41 5.90 0.32
N SER A 103 -24.01 5.90 1.59
CA SER A 103 -24.89 6.02 2.75
C SER A 103 -25.36 7.46 3.04
N ASP A 104 -24.65 8.51 2.58
CA ASP A 104 -25.06 9.92 2.79
C ASP A 104 -26.16 10.39 1.81
N GLY A 105 -26.63 9.51 0.91
CA GLY A 105 -27.65 9.84 -0.07
C GLY A 105 -27.10 10.55 -1.30
N GLU A 106 -27.96 11.27 -2.03
CA GLU A 106 -27.57 11.97 -3.26
C GLU A 106 -27.07 13.38 -2.95
N GLU A 107 -25.75 13.51 -2.87
CA GLU A 107 -25.01 14.75 -2.69
C GLU A 107 -24.51 15.30 -4.04
N ASN A 108 -24.33 16.62 -4.15
CA ASN A 108 -23.72 17.21 -5.37
C ASN A 108 -22.21 16.93 -5.45
N CYS A 109 -21.55 16.66 -4.33
CA CYS A 109 -20.15 16.29 -4.26
C CYS A 109 -20.06 14.82 -3.86
N PRO A 110 -19.53 13.93 -4.72
CA PRO A 110 -19.45 12.50 -4.40
C PRO A 110 -18.19 12.13 -3.60
N VAL A 111 -17.66 13.06 -2.80
CA VAL A 111 -16.38 12.90 -2.09
C VAL A 111 -16.64 13.02 -0.61
N ASP A 112 -16.89 11.91 0.06
CA ASP A 112 -17.20 11.89 1.48
C ASP A 112 -15.95 12.02 2.34
N TYR A 113 -14.88 11.31 1.98
CA TYR A 113 -13.61 11.35 2.71
C TYR A 113 -12.42 10.97 1.84
N LYS A 114 -11.22 11.13 2.39
CA LYS A 114 -9.96 10.75 1.76
C LYS A 114 -9.37 9.54 2.46
N LYS A 115 -9.08 8.48 1.71
CA LYS A 115 -8.25 7.36 2.19
C LYS A 115 -6.79 7.67 1.89
N VAL A 116 -5.97 7.67 2.92
CA VAL A 116 -4.53 7.92 2.85
C VAL A 116 -3.80 6.61 3.07
N GLU A 117 -2.91 6.27 2.13
CA GLU A 117 -2.01 5.13 2.23
C GLU A 117 -0.56 5.65 2.26
N ILE A 118 0.15 5.27 3.32
CA ILE A 118 1.56 5.59 3.51
C ILE A 118 2.35 4.30 3.40
N LYS A 119 3.27 4.26 2.46
CA LYS A 119 4.21 3.16 2.28
C LYS A 119 5.60 3.66 2.60
N VAL A 120 6.28 3.00 3.54
CA VAL A 120 7.68 3.27 3.85
C VAL A 120 8.51 2.05 3.46
N SER A 121 9.41 2.22 2.49
CA SER A 121 10.28 1.16 1.99
C SER A 121 11.75 1.47 2.26
N PHE A 122 12.55 0.42 2.47
CA PHE A 122 13.98 0.52 2.66
C PHE A 122 14.70 -0.60 1.90
N SER A 123 15.88 -0.30 1.39
CA SER A 123 16.63 -1.15 0.46
C SER A 123 18.01 -1.56 1.01
N GLY A 124 18.79 -2.26 0.17
CA GLY A 124 20.09 -2.83 0.53
C GLY A 124 20.00 -4.28 1.01
N PHE A 125 20.95 -4.71 1.85
CA PHE A 125 21.07 -6.10 2.30
C PHE A 125 19.83 -6.60 3.08
N LEU A 126 19.24 -5.73 3.89
CA LEU A 126 17.97 -5.98 4.58
C LEU A 126 16.93 -5.06 3.96
N LYS A 127 16.21 -5.56 2.95
CA LYS A 127 15.14 -4.84 2.27
C LYS A 127 13.78 -5.18 2.88
N GLY A 128 12.86 -4.23 2.83
CA GLY A 128 11.51 -4.40 3.32
C GLY A 128 10.68 -3.14 3.17
N GLU A 129 9.41 -3.26 3.52
CA GLU A 129 8.46 -2.18 3.50
C GLU A 129 7.39 -2.38 4.57
N VAL A 130 6.75 -1.28 4.94
CA VAL A 130 5.60 -1.21 5.84
C VAL A 130 4.54 -0.34 5.17
N PHE A 131 3.27 -0.74 5.30
CA PHE A 131 2.12 0.02 4.83
C PHE A 131 1.24 0.37 6.02
N LEU A 132 0.82 1.62 6.08
CA LEU A 132 -0.25 2.07 6.97
C LEU A 132 -1.30 2.81 6.17
N THR A 133 -2.54 2.70 6.64
CA THR A 133 -3.68 3.40 6.04
C THR A 133 -4.42 4.17 7.11
N THR A 134 -4.95 5.33 6.73
CA THR A 134 -5.83 6.13 7.58
C THR A 134 -6.88 6.82 6.71
N GLU A 135 -7.93 7.31 7.34
CA GLU A 135 -9.00 8.05 6.68
C GLU A 135 -9.02 9.46 7.25
N VAL A 136 -9.23 10.44 6.37
CA VAL A 136 -9.37 11.85 6.75
C VAL A 136 -10.73 12.30 6.26
N THR A 137 -11.57 12.71 7.19
CA THR A 137 -12.93 13.19 6.93
C THR A 137 -12.94 14.72 6.92
N PRO A 138 -13.72 15.37 6.04
CA PRO A 138 -13.96 16.81 6.13
C PRO A 138 -14.62 17.16 7.47
N ARG A 139 -14.40 18.38 7.94
CA ARG A 139 -14.99 18.85 9.21
C ARG A 139 -16.49 19.10 9.08
N ASP A 140 -16.92 19.54 7.91
CA ASP A 140 -18.31 19.89 7.59
C ASP A 140 -18.59 19.77 6.08
N LYS A 141 -19.87 19.75 5.70
CA LYS A 141 -20.29 19.64 4.29
C LYS A 141 -19.83 20.80 3.41
N VAL A 142 -19.47 21.95 4.00
CA VAL A 142 -18.94 23.10 3.23
C VAL A 142 -17.51 22.81 2.78
N GLU A 143 -16.68 22.27 3.68
CA GLU A 143 -15.32 21.83 3.36
C GLU A 143 -15.33 20.68 2.33
N GLU A 144 -16.30 19.77 2.44
CA GLU A 144 -16.54 18.70 1.46
C GLU A 144 -16.88 19.25 0.06
N ALA A 145 -17.91 20.09 -0.04
CA ALA A 145 -18.33 20.68 -1.31
C ALA A 145 -17.26 21.56 -1.97
N ALA A 146 -16.41 22.21 -1.16
CA ALA A 146 -15.27 22.99 -1.65
C ALA A 146 -14.26 22.10 -2.40
N GLU A 147 -14.12 20.83 -2.01
CA GLU A 147 -13.19 19.90 -2.64
C GLU A 147 -13.60 19.56 -4.08
N CYS A 148 -14.88 19.34 -4.34
CA CYS A 148 -15.40 19.15 -5.69
C CYS A 148 -15.30 20.41 -6.57
N THR A 149 -15.22 21.59 -5.97
CA THR A 149 -14.94 22.85 -6.70
C THR A 149 -13.47 22.95 -7.06
N LYS A 150 -12.57 22.53 -6.16
CA LYS A 150 -11.13 22.51 -6.35
C LYS A 150 -10.70 21.46 -7.39
N GLN A 151 -11.27 20.26 -7.31
CA GLN A 151 -10.99 19.15 -8.20
C GLN A 151 -12.32 18.50 -8.63
N PRO A 152 -12.86 18.89 -9.80
CA PRO A 152 -14.11 18.33 -10.30
C PRO A 152 -14.02 16.82 -10.51
N VAL A 153 -14.93 16.09 -9.86
CA VAL A 153 -15.05 14.63 -9.92
C VAL A 153 -16.52 14.20 -10.01
N GLY A 154 -16.74 12.98 -10.49
CA GLY A 154 -18.03 12.31 -10.56
C GLY A 154 -17.90 10.82 -10.25
N VAL A 155 -19.04 10.14 -10.07
CA VAL A 155 -19.08 8.69 -9.82
C VAL A 155 -19.31 7.94 -11.12
N LEU A 156 -18.39 7.03 -11.45
CA LEU A 156 -18.62 5.98 -12.44
C LEU A 156 -19.04 4.70 -11.71
N SER A 157 -20.33 4.38 -11.74
CA SER A 157 -20.86 3.14 -11.15
C SER A 157 -20.75 1.99 -12.15
N VAL A 158 -19.97 0.96 -11.80
CA VAL A 158 -19.82 -0.26 -12.61
C VAL A 158 -20.58 -1.39 -11.94
N LYS A 159 -21.52 -1.99 -12.67
CA LYS A 159 -22.33 -3.13 -12.24
C LYS A 159 -22.06 -4.33 -13.15
N VAL A 160 -21.56 -5.40 -12.54
CA VAL A 160 -21.15 -6.66 -13.18
C VAL A 160 -22.09 -7.76 -12.70
N PHE A 161 -22.91 -8.27 -13.63
CA PHE A 161 -23.87 -9.33 -13.37
C PHE A 161 -23.64 -10.52 -14.32
N ASN A 162 -24.02 -11.71 -13.87
CA ASN A 162 -24.03 -12.92 -14.69
C ASN A 162 -25.28 -12.96 -15.59
N ALA A 163 -25.40 -13.99 -16.43
CA ALA A 163 -26.56 -14.18 -17.31
C ALA A 163 -27.91 -14.32 -16.58
N LYS A 164 -27.91 -14.61 -15.27
CA LYS A 164 -29.10 -14.69 -14.42
C LYS A 164 -29.44 -13.37 -13.73
N GLY A 165 -28.66 -12.31 -13.96
CA GLY A 165 -28.83 -11.01 -13.30
C GLY A 165 -28.26 -10.94 -11.88
N GLU A 166 -27.52 -11.95 -11.43
CA GLU A 166 -26.90 -11.96 -10.10
C GLU A 166 -25.53 -11.27 -10.14
N PHE A 167 -25.20 -10.51 -9.10
CA PHE A 167 -23.88 -9.88 -8.99
C PHE A 167 -22.76 -10.91 -8.97
N VAL A 168 -21.76 -10.69 -9.82
CA VAL A 168 -20.55 -11.51 -9.85
C VAL A 168 -19.73 -11.21 -8.59
N GLN A 169 -19.31 -12.25 -7.88
CA GLN A 169 -18.38 -12.11 -6.74
C GLN A 169 -16.94 -11.95 -7.24
N ASN A 170 -16.18 -11.06 -6.62
CA ASN A 170 -14.76 -10.81 -6.92
C ASN A 170 -14.42 -10.56 -8.41
N PRO A 171 -15.17 -9.74 -9.17
CA PRO A 171 -14.75 -9.37 -10.53
C PRO A 171 -13.55 -8.43 -10.46
N LYS A 172 -12.58 -8.59 -11.36
CA LYS A 172 -11.51 -7.63 -11.57
C LYS A 172 -12.01 -6.55 -12.54
N ILE A 173 -12.06 -5.31 -12.08
CA ILE A 173 -12.51 -4.15 -12.86
C ILE A 173 -11.32 -3.21 -13.05
N GLU A 174 -11.01 -2.92 -14.32
CA GLU A 174 -9.91 -2.05 -14.72
C GLU A 174 -10.45 -0.88 -15.55
N ILE A 175 -10.04 0.34 -15.20
CA ILE A 175 -10.40 1.56 -15.89
C ILE A 175 -9.16 2.08 -16.62
N TYR A 176 -9.31 2.34 -17.91
CA TYR A 176 -8.25 2.85 -18.77
C TYR A 176 -8.62 4.19 -19.39
N ASN A 177 -7.60 4.99 -19.69
CA ASN A 177 -7.74 6.12 -20.58
C ASN A 177 -7.97 5.60 -22.02
N PRO A 178 -9.07 5.97 -22.70
CA PRO A 178 -9.41 5.44 -24.01
C PRO A 178 -8.43 5.86 -25.12
N THR A 179 -7.71 6.98 -24.92
CA THR A 179 -6.79 7.54 -25.91
C THR A 179 -5.37 7.01 -25.73
N THR A 180 -4.85 7.04 -24.49
CA THR A 180 -3.47 6.61 -24.21
C THR A 180 -3.36 5.11 -23.89
N SER A 181 -4.48 4.45 -23.59
CA SER A 181 -4.51 3.08 -23.07
C SER A 181 -3.80 2.88 -21.73
N ASP A 182 -3.52 3.97 -21.00
CA ASP A 182 -2.94 3.90 -19.66
C ASP A 182 -3.96 3.39 -18.64
N LEU A 183 -3.51 2.52 -17.74
CA LEU A 183 -4.30 2.05 -16.60
C LEU A 183 -4.45 3.19 -15.59
N ILE A 184 -5.69 3.57 -15.29
CA ILE A 184 -6.02 4.60 -14.30
C ILE A 184 -6.19 3.96 -12.92
N VAL A 185 -7.01 2.91 -12.84
CA VAL A 185 -7.31 2.22 -11.58
C VAL A 185 -7.75 0.78 -11.85
N SER A 186 -7.35 -0.13 -10.95
CA SER A 186 -7.73 -1.54 -10.97
C SER A 186 -8.21 -1.94 -9.58
N VAL A 187 -9.38 -2.57 -9.49
CA VAL A 187 -9.97 -3.03 -8.23
C VAL A 187 -10.59 -4.42 -8.40
N THR A 188 -10.62 -5.17 -7.30
CA THR A 188 -11.32 -6.47 -7.22
C THR A 188 -12.32 -6.42 -6.08
N PRO A 189 -13.48 -5.75 -6.26
CA PRO A 189 -14.52 -5.66 -5.22
C PRO A 189 -15.08 -7.02 -4.85
N THR A 190 -15.55 -7.16 -3.61
CA THR A 190 -16.22 -8.40 -3.16
C THR A 190 -17.50 -8.67 -3.93
N SER A 191 -18.22 -7.60 -4.33
CA SER A 191 -19.46 -7.66 -5.09
C SER A 191 -19.29 -7.20 -6.53
N GLY A 192 -20.28 -7.50 -7.36
CA GLY A 192 -20.33 -7.05 -8.75
C GLY A 192 -20.58 -5.55 -8.92
N LYS A 193 -20.79 -4.80 -7.85
CA LYS A 193 -20.94 -3.34 -7.90
C LYS A 193 -19.70 -2.67 -7.31
N TYR A 194 -19.16 -1.68 -8.03
CA TYR A 194 -18.16 -0.76 -7.51
C TYR A 194 -18.34 0.64 -8.09
N ASP A 195 -18.16 1.64 -7.24
CA ASP A 195 -18.34 3.05 -7.56
C ASP A 195 -16.95 3.72 -7.58
N PHE A 196 -16.53 4.23 -8.74
CA PHE A 196 -15.24 4.90 -8.91
C PHE A 196 -15.41 6.41 -8.89
N ILE A 197 -14.57 7.12 -8.14
CA ILE A 197 -14.47 8.58 -8.23
C ILE A 197 -13.45 8.93 -9.33
N LEU A 198 -13.91 9.56 -10.40
CA LEU A 198 -13.10 9.91 -11.55
C LEU A 198 -13.42 11.35 -11.99
N SER A 199 -12.48 12.00 -12.66
CA SER A 199 -12.76 13.31 -13.28
C SER A 199 -13.79 13.14 -14.41
N PRO A 200 -14.61 14.15 -14.73
CA PRO A 200 -15.49 14.07 -15.89
C PRO A 200 -14.70 13.78 -17.17
N GLY A 201 -15.08 12.73 -17.90
CA GLY A 201 -14.31 12.28 -19.06
C GLY A 201 -14.84 10.99 -19.68
N SER A 202 -14.14 10.54 -20.73
CA SER A 202 -14.40 9.26 -21.37
C SER A 202 -13.47 8.18 -20.80
N TYR A 203 -14.03 7.01 -20.50
CA TYR A 203 -13.30 5.91 -19.87
C TYR A 203 -13.54 4.60 -20.61
N LYS A 204 -12.51 3.77 -20.68
CA LYS A 204 -12.65 2.38 -21.15
C LYS A 204 -12.67 1.47 -19.92
N VAL A 205 -13.81 0.83 -19.68
CA VAL A 205 -14.00 -0.14 -18.61
C VAL A 205 -13.72 -1.54 -19.15
N VAL A 206 -12.82 -2.27 -18.51
CA VAL A 206 -12.52 -3.67 -18.79
C VAL A 206 -12.86 -4.47 -17.54
N VAL A 207 -13.70 -5.49 -17.70
CA VAL A 207 -14.08 -6.38 -16.61
C VAL A 207 -13.58 -7.78 -16.95
N SER A 208 -12.94 -8.41 -15.97
CA SER A 208 -12.51 -9.81 -16.06
C SER A 208 -12.85 -10.53 -14.77
N LYS A 209 -12.96 -11.86 -14.83
CA LYS A 209 -13.15 -12.71 -13.65
C LYS A 209 -12.26 -13.92 -13.84
N GLU A 210 -11.43 -14.23 -12.84
CA GLU A 210 -10.81 -15.55 -12.80
C GLU A 210 -11.89 -16.58 -12.49
N GLY A 211 -12.07 -17.52 -13.41
CA GLY A 211 -13.02 -18.62 -13.31
C GLY A 211 -12.43 -19.81 -12.57
#